data_AF-A0A1E3VY50-F1
#
_entry.id   AF-A0A1E3VY50-F1
#
_cell.length_a   1.000
_cell.length_b   1.000
_cell.length_c   1.000
_cell.angle_alpha   90.00
_cell.angle_beta   90.00
_cell.angle_gamma   90.00
#
_symmetry.space_group_name_H-M   'P 1'
#
loop_
_entity.id
_entity.type
_entity.pdbx_description
1 polymer ?
#
loop_
_entity_poly.entity_id
_entity_poly.type
_entity_poly.pdbx_seq_one_letter_code
_entity_poly.pdbx_strand_id
1 'polypeptide(L)'
;MWCRSCVQIEGHLSLKDIRRIERAGNLDLCTTPPRQMPRPGSAHGNVVKSFSRIRELYRALPTMPEDENAIAVIIGNTTYDNLPAARTARNDAGAMYFFLTEHMGFRQDQVIDLRNAERADLERVFGPVPGSDGELKRLVQARPNAKVVVFYSGHGAVNATQDEAYLLPVDAEPYREERRGYPLSTLYANLAGLGADQVLVLLESSFGRDHGTIFCRPIFRR
;
A
#
# COMPACT_ATOMS: atom_id res chain seq x y z
N MET A 1 0.96 -22.98 -22.81
CA MET A 1 -0.43 -23.47 -22.70
C MET A 1 -0.52 -24.33 -21.45
N TRP A 2 -1.03 -23.79 -20.34
CA TRP A 2 -1.02 -24.45 -19.03
C TRP A 2 -2.25 -25.34 -18.78
N CYS A 3 -3.30 -25.16 -19.57
CA CYS A 3 -4.49 -26.00 -19.54
C CYS A 3 -4.83 -26.40 -20.98
N ARG A 4 -4.66 -27.68 -21.33
CA ARG A 4 -5.02 -28.24 -22.65
C ARG A 4 -6.44 -28.80 -22.66
N SER A 5 -7.01 -29.03 -21.48
CA SER A 5 -8.34 -29.63 -21.27
C SER A 5 -9.03 -28.88 -20.13
N CYS A 6 -9.79 -27.83 -20.44
CA CYS A 6 -10.50 -27.03 -19.45
C CYS A 6 -11.91 -27.60 -19.21
N VAL A 7 -12.31 -27.69 -17.94
CA VAL A 7 -13.70 -27.94 -17.53
C VAL A 7 -14.19 -26.69 -16.81
N GLN A 8 -15.32 -26.14 -17.25
CA GLN A 8 -15.94 -24.99 -16.58
C GLN A 8 -16.61 -25.47 -15.29
N ILE A 9 -16.16 -24.92 -14.15
CA ILE A 9 -16.82 -25.14 -12.86
C ILE A 9 -17.69 -23.91 -12.60
N GLU A 10 -19.00 -24.11 -12.51
CA GLU A 10 -19.92 -23.07 -12.08
C GLU A 10 -19.98 -23.04 -10.55
N GLY A 11 -19.73 -21.87 -9.96
CA GLY A 11 -19.79 -21.65 -8.51
C GLY A 11 -18.43 -21.45 -7.83
N HIS A 12 -18.48 -20.96 -6.60
CA HIS A 12 -17.28 -20.68 -5.79
C HIS A 12 -16.76 -21.96 -5.12
N LEU A 13 -15.44 -22.16 -5.17
CA LEU A 13 -14.74 -23.20 -4.40
C LEU A 13 -13.73 -22.54 -3.46
N SER A 14 -13.73 -22.94 -2.20
CA SER A 14 -12.72 -22.46 -1.24
C SER A 14 -11.33 -23.02 -1.58
N LEU A 15 -10.25 -22.37 -1.14
CA LEU A 15 -8.88 -22.88 -1.31
C LEU A 15 -8.71 -24.31 -0.76
N LYS A 16 -9.46 -24.64 0.29
CA LYS A 16 -9.48 -25.98 0.89
C LYS A 16 -10.12 -27.00 -0.06
N ASP A 17 -11.27 -26.66 -0.66
CA ASP A 17 -11.98 -27.55 -1.59
C ASP A 17 -11.18 -27.77 -2.87
N ILE A 18 -10.49 -26.74 -3.34
CA ILE A 18 -9.63 -26.80 -4.51
C ILE A 18 -8.46 -27.74 -4.27
N ARG A 19 -7.72 -27.54 -3.18
CA ARG A 19 -6.62 -28.43 -2.81
C ARG A 19 -7.08 -29.87 -2.57
N ARG A 20 -8.34 -30.07 -2.20
CA ARG A 20 -8.95 -31.40 -2.08
C ARG A 20 -9.22 -32.01 -3.46
N ILE A 21 -9.85 -31.27 -4.37
CA ILE A 21 -10.15 -31.72 -5.74
C ILE A 21 -8.87 -32.04 -6.51
N GLU A 22 -7.86 -31.18 -6.43
CA GLU A 22 -6.58 -31.39 -7.12
C GLU A 22 -5.87 -32.66 -6.64
N ARG A 23 -5.83 -32.85 -5.32
CA ARG A 23 -5.23 -34.05 -4.73
C ARG A 23 -6.03 -35.31 -5.05
N ALA A 24 -7.37 -35.23 -5.02
CA ALA A 24 -8.24 -36.36 -5.31
C ALA A 24 -8.23 -36.74 -6.80
N GLY A 25 -8.17 -35.75 -7.69
CA GLY A 25 -8.22 -35.93 -9.14
C GLY A 25 -6.85 -35.98 -9.82
N ASN A 26 -5.75 -35.83 -9.07
CA ASN A 26 -4.40 -35.68 -9.60
C ASN A 26 -4.34 -34.69 -10.78
N LEU A 27 -4.94 -33.52 -10.60
CA LEU A 27 -5.11 -32.50 -11.62
C LEU A 27 -4.84 -31.11 -11.04
N ASP A 28 -4.50 -30.15 -11.91
CA ASP A 28 -4.36 -28.74 -11.55
C ASP A 28 -5.56 -27.94 -12.06
N LEU A 29 -6.34 -27.32 -11.16
CA LEU A 29 -7.44 -26.44 -11.60
C LEU A 29 -6.87 -25.07 -12.01
N CYS A 30 -6.97 -24.76 -13.30
CA CYS A 30 -6.47 -23.54 -13.90
C CYS A 30 -7.58 -22.50 -14.10
N THR A 31 -7.22 -21.21 -14.11
CA THR A 31 -8.15 -20.12 -14.43
C THR A 31 -7.89 -19.62 -15.85
N THR A 32 -8.95 -19.20 -16.54
CA THR A 32 -8.87 -18.61 -17.89
C THR A 32 -9.47 -17.21 -17.90
N PRO A 33 -8.75 -16.17 -18.38
CA PRO A 33 -7.36 -16.20 -18.85
C PRO A 33 -6.34 -16.25 -17.68
N PRO A 34 -5.14 -16.85 -17.86
CA PRO A 34 -4.08 -16.76 -16.87
C PRO A 34 -3.56 -15.32 -16.79
N ARG A 35 -3.80 -14.61 -15.69
CA ARG A 35 -3.17 -13.30 -15.43
C ARG A 35 -1.73 -13.50 -14.97
N GLN A 36 -0.81 -12.85 -15.67
CA GLN A 36 0.62 -12.85 -15.36
C GLN A 36 0.97 -11.53 -14.68
N MET A 37 1.34 -11.57 -13.40
CA MET A 37 1.85 -10.36 -12.74
C MET A 37 3.36 -10.25 -12.97
N PRO A 38 3.88 -9.09 -13.40
CA PRO A 38 5.31 -8.84 -13.44
C PRO A 38 5.90 -9.00 -12.04
N ARG A 39 7.00 -9.74 -11.87
CA ARG A 39 7.74 -9.67 -10.62
C ARG A 39 8.50 -8.35 -10.56
N PRO A 40 8.42 -7.61 -9.44
CA PRO A 40 9.39 -6.56 -9.15
C PRO A 40 10.80 -7.18 -9.18
N GLY A 41 11.68 -6.66 -10.04
CA GLY A 41 13.03 -7.19 -10.22
C GLY A 41 13.85 -7.13 -8.92
N SER A 42 14.69 -8.13 -8.68
CA SER A 42 15.69 -8.10 -7.61
C SER A 42 16.91 -7.26 -8.04
N ALA A 43 17.26 -6.28 -7.21
CA ALA A 43 18.53 -5.60 -6.91
C ALA A 43 19.64 -5.34 -7.97
N HIS A 44 19.60 -5.84 -9.21
CA HIS A 44 20.75 -5.78 -10.13
C HIS A 44 20.41 -5.31 -11.56
N GLY A 45 19.54 -4.30 -11.69
CA GLY A 45 19.44 -3.46 -12.90
C GLY A 45 19.00 -4.13 -14.21
N ASN A 46 18.89 -5.45 -14.26
CA ASN A 46 18.43 -6.21 -15.42
C ASN A 46 17.00 -6.67 -15.17
N VAL A 47 16.06 -6.13 -15.95
CA VAL A 47 14.65 -6.52 -15.94
C VAL A 47 14.54 -7.93 -16.51
N VAL A 48 14.71 -8.95 -15.67
CA VAL A 48 14.28 -10.30 -16.02
C VAL A 48 12.75 -10.24 -16.10
N LYS A 49 12.18 -10.45 -17.29
CA LYS A 49 10.73 -10.64 -17.52
C LYS A 49 10.27 -11.94 -16.85
N SER A 50 10.39 -12.01 -15.53
CA SER A 50 9.87 -13.11 -14.73
C SER A 50 8.48 -12.72 -14.28
N PHE A 51 7.50 -13.58 -14.57
CA PHE A 51 6.12 -13.38 -14.19
C PHE A 51 5.79 -14.34 -13.05
N SER A 52 5.17 -13.83 -11.99
CA SER A 52 4.45 -14.68 -11.05
C SER A 52 3.12 -15.05 -11.69
N ARG A 53 2.92 -16.34 -11.95
CA ARG A 53 1.60 -16.85 -12.36
C ARG A 53 0.74 -16.91 -11.11
N ILE A 54 -0.28 -16.05 -11.06
CA ILE A 54 -1.21 -16.02 -9.93
C ILE A 54 -2.44 -16.81 -10.31
N ARG A 55 -2.82 -17.71 -9.41
CA ARG A 55 -4.02 -18.50 -9.53
C ARG A 55 -5.19 -17.67 -9.01
N GLU A 56 -5.86 -16.95 -9.91
CA GLU A 56 -7.02 -16.13 -9.55
C GLU A 56 -8.24 -17.00 -9.24
N LEU A 57 -8.43 -17.34 -7.98
CA LEU A 57 -9.72 -17.85 -7.47
C LEU A 57 -10.66 -16.73 -7.03
N TYR A 58 -10.24 -15.50 -7.25
CA TYR A 58 -11.04 -14.31 -7.03
C TYR A 58 -11.70 -13.91 -8.34
N ARG A 59 -13.02 -13.72 -8.29
CA ARG A 59 -13.75 -13.01 -9.34
C ARG A 59 -13.00 -11.70 -9.59
N ALA A 60 -12.61 -11.43 -10.84
CA ALA A 60 -12.07 -10.12 -11.19
C ALA A 60 -13.06 -9.07 -10.67
N LEU A 61 -12.59 -8.18 -9.79
CA LEU A 61 -13.41 -7.10 -9.32
C LEU A 61 -13.88 -6.31 -10.54
N PRO A 62 -15.18 -5.95 -10.60
CA PRO A 62 -15.67 -5.13 -11.71
C PRO A 62 -14.80 -3.87 -11.76
N THR A 63 -14.27 -3.58 -12.94
CA THR A 63 -13.46 -2.39 -13.17
C THR A 63 -14.39 -1.18 -13.18
N MET A 64 -14.05 -0.16 -12.41
CA MET A 64 -14.72 1.13 -12.52
C MET A 64 -14.23 1.86 -13.78
N PRO A 65 -15.09 2.70 -14.41
CA PRO A 65 -14.63 3.64 -15.42
C PRO A 65 -13.51 4.54 -14.88
N GLU A 66 -12.66 5.03 -15.78
CA GLU A 66 -11.62 6.00 -15.43
C GLU A 66 -12.24 7.26 -14.79
N ASP A 67 -11.65 7.70 -13.69
CA ASP A 67 -12.04 8.92 -12.97
C ASP A 67 -10.90 9.95 -13.09
N GLU A 68 -11.07 10.94 -13.96
CA GLU A 68 -10.07 11.99 -14.21
C GLU A 68 -9.81 12.90 -13.00
N ASN A 69 -10.67 12.83 -11.98
CA ASN A 69 -10.60 13.62 -10.76
C ASN A 69 -10.04 12.82 -9.57
N ALA A 70 -9.74 11.54 -9.74
CA ALA A 70 -9.27 10.66 -8.69
C ALA A 70 -7.74 10.71 -8.53
N ILE A 71 -7.28 11.27 -7.41
CA ILE A 71 -5.85 11.40 -7.07
C ILE A 71 -5.51 10.42 -5.96
N ALA A 72 -4.42 9.69 -6.12
CA ALA A 72 -3.91 8.82 -5.05
C ALA A 72 -2.53 9.26 -4.58
N VAL A 73 -2.28 9.15 -3.28
CA VAL A 73 -0.95 9.18 -2.69
C VAL A 73 -0.71 7.84 -2.05
N ILE A 74 0.30 7.11 -2.51
CA ILE A 74 0.60 5.76 -2.04
C ILE A 74 2.03 5.77 -1.52
N ILE A 75 2.20 5.44 -0.24
CA ILE A 75 3.48 5.47 0.44
C ILE A 75 3.77 4.09 0.99
N GLY A 76 4.93 3.53 0.64
CA GLY A 76 5.42 2.27 1.17
C GLY A 76 6.86 2.41 1.69
N ASN A 77 7.01 2.54 3.01
CA ASN A 77 8.31 2.71 3.67
C ASN A 77 8.79 1.36 4.23
N THR A 78 9.81 0.78 3.60
CA THR A 78 10.32 -0.57 3.89
C THR A 78 11.71 -0.57 4.50
N THR A 79 12.63 0.21 3.95
CA THR A 79 14.04 0.25 4.36
C THR A 79 14.30 1.54 5.11
N TYR A 80 14.47 1.45 6.42
CA TYR A 80 14.72 2.58 7.31
C TYR A 80 16.20 2.63 7.68
N ASP A 81 16.72 3.84 7.88
CA ASP A 81 18.12 4.04 8.25
C ASP A 81 18.39 3.59 9.70
N ASN A 82 17.48 3.95 10.60
CA ASN A 82 17.65 3.78 12.04
C ASN A 82 16.57 2.90 12.70
N LEU A 83 15.69 2.28 11.92
CA LEU A 83 14.59 1.44 12.40
C LEU A 83 14.59 0.06 11.72
N PRO A 84 13.94 -0.96 12.31
CA PRO A 84 13.78 -2.26 11.66
C PRO A 84 13.02 -2.14 10.34
N ALA A 85 13.38 -2.96 9.35
CA ALA A 85 12.69 -2.95 8.05
C ALA A 85 11.22 -3.40 8.17
N ALA A 86 10.30 -2.64 7.57
CA ALA A 86 8.88 -3.01 7.44
C ALA A 86 8.67 -3.83 6.16
N ARG A 87 8.91 -5.14 6.25
CA ARG A 87 9.06 -6.04 5.09
C ARG A 87 7.83 -6.16 4.18
N THR A 88 6.64 -5.85 4.68
CA THR A 88 5.38 -5.94 3.92
C THR A 88 5.05 -4.66 3.17
N ALA A 89 5.52 -3.51 3.66
CA ALA A 89 5.10 -2.20 3.18
C ALA A 89 5.25 -1.97 1.67
N ARG A 90 6.35 -2.46 1.08
CA ARG A 90 6.54 -2.39 -0.38
C ARG A 90 5.45 -3.17 -1.13
N ASN A 91 5.11 -4.36 -0.66
CA ASN A 91 4.11 -5.23 -1.29
C ASN A 91 2.70 -4.67 -1.07
N ASP A 92 2.41 -4.15 0.12
CA ASP A 92 1.11 -3.58 0.46
C ASP A 92 0.81 -2.33 -0.39
N ALA A 93 1.78 -1.41 -0.46
CA ALA A 93 1.68 -0.24 -1.34
C ALA A 93 1.70 -0.62 -2.84
N GLY A 94 2.32 -1.73 -3.22
CA GLY A 94 2.24 -2.25 -4.59
C GLY A 94 0.84 -2.79 -4.92
N ALA A 95 0.26 -3.57 -4.00
CA ALA A 95 -1.10 -4.11 -4.15
C ALA A 95 -2.15 -2.98 -4.19
N MET A 96 -2.00 -1.95 -3.35
CA MET A 96 -2.87 -0.77 -3.39
C MET A 96 -2.77 -0.02 -4.72
N TYR A 97 -1.55 0.17 -5.25
CA TYR A 97 -1.35 0.79 -6.56
C TYR A 97 -2.14 0.05 -7.65
N PHE A 98 -1.93 -1.26 -7.78
CA PHE A 98 -2.63 -2.07 -8.78
C PHE A 98 -4.14 -2.07 -8.57
N PHE A 99 -4.60 -2.18 -7.32
CA PHE A 99 -6.03 -2.11 -7.01
C PHE A 99 -6.65 -0.80 -7.48
N LEU A 100 -6.02 0.34 -7.18
CA LEU A 100 -6.54 1.65 -7.56
C LEU A 100 -6.53 1.84 -9.08
N THR A 101 -5.43 1.49 -9.76
CA THR A 101 -5.29 1.75 -11.19
C THR A 101 -5.99 0.74 -12.09
N GLU A 102 -6.05 -0.54 -11.68
CA GLU A 102 -6.62 -1.60 -12.52
C GLU A 102 -8.11 -1.86 -12.21
N HIS A 103 -8.59 -1.53 -11.01
CA HIS A 103 -9.96 -1.84 -10.59
C HIS A 103 -10.78 -0.61 -10.21
N MET A 104 -10.17 0.46 -9.68
CA MET A 104 -10.91 1.63 -9.20
C MET A 104 -10.90 2.83 -10.17
N GLY A 105 -10.29 2.67 -11.36
CA GLY A 105 -10.31 3.70 -12.40
C GLY A 105 -9.36 4.88 -12.17
N PHE A 106 -8.38 4.75 -11.25
CA PHE A 106 -7.36 5.78 -11.06
C PHE A 106 -6.38 5.76 -12.22
N ARG A 107 -6.04 6.94 -12.74
CA ARG A 107 -4.98 7.04 -13.74
C ARG A 107 -3.61 6.98 -13.09
N GLN A 108 -2.68 6.28 -13.73
CA GLN A 108 -1.31 6.13 -13.22
C GLN A 108 -0.59 7.48 -13.06
N ASP A 109 -0.86 8.46 -13.93
CA ASP A 109 -0.29 9.82 -13.86
C ASP A 109 -0.93 10.71 -12.78
N GLN A 110 -1.95 10.20 -12.07
CA GLN A 110 -2.58 10.85 -10.92
C GLN A 110 -2.26 10.13 -9.60
N VAL A 111 -1.31 9.19 -9.62
CA VAL A 111 -0.80 8.52 -8.43
C VAL A 111 0.57 9.08 -8.07
N ILE A 112 0.67 9.73 -6.90
CA ILE A 112 1.94 10.02 -6.25
C ILE A 112 2.39 8.76 -5.52
N ASP A 113 3.26 7.97 -6.16
CA ASP A 113 3.82 6.73 -5.58
C ASP A 113 5.19 7.00 -4.96
N LEU A 114 5.28 6.93 -3.63
CA LEU A 114 6.50 7.11 -2.86
C LEU A 114 6.95 5.79 -2.23
N ARG A 115 8.20 5.40 -2.49
CA ARG A 115 8.83 4.20 -1.92
C ARG A 115 10.02 4.62 -1.08
N ASN A 116 10.03 4.24 0.19
CA ASN A 116 11.02 4.69 1.16
C ASN A 116 11.12 6.22 1.23
N ALA A 117 9.99 6.88 1.48
CA ALA A 117 9.86 8.33 1.58
C ALA A 117 10.62 8.88 2.79
N GLU A 118 11.42 9.92 2.56
CA GLU A 118 12.01 10.74 3.63
C GLU A 118 11.00 11.75 4.15
N ARG A 119 11.30 12.40 5.29
CA ARG A 119 10.44 13.43 5.86
C ARG A 119 10.15 14.54 4.85
N ALA A 120 11.18 14.96 4.10
CA ALA A 120 11.06 16.00 3.09
C ALA A 120 10.06 15.63 1.98
N ASP A 121 9.91 14.35 1.63
CA ASP A 121 8.93 13.90 0.65
C ASP A 121 7.50 14.06 1.16
N LEU A 122 7.26 13.71 2.43
CA LEU A 122 5.95 13.87 3.04
C LEU A 122 5.58 15.36 3.16
N GLU A 123 6.53 16.20 3.59
CA GLU A 123 6.34 17.65 3.65
C GLU A 123 6.10 18.26 2.25
N ARG A 124 6.78 17.77 1.21
CA ARG A 124 6.58 18.20 -0.18
C ARG A 124 5.18 17.85 -0.69
N VAL A 125 4.68 16.67 -0.35
CA VAL A 125 3.37 16.19 -0.83
C VAL A 125 2.22 16.80 -0.05
N PHE A 126 2.30 16.80 1.29
CA PHE A 126 1.20 17.18 2.17
C PHE A 126 1.31 18.58 2.78
N GLY A 127 2.50 19.18 2.77
CA GLY A 127 2.81 20.45 3.46
C GLY A 127 3.53 20.23 4.80
N PRO A 128 4.46 21.11 5.20
CA PRO A 128 5.31 20.91 6.38
C PRO A 128 4.64 21.20 7.73
N VAL A 129 3.57 22.00 7.75
CA VAL A 129 2.89 22.47 8.98
C VAL A 129 1.37 22.45 8.82
N PRO A 130 0.59 22.45 9.92
CA PRO A 130 -0.87 22.47 9.84
C PRO A 130 -1.41 23.66 9.04
N GLY A 131 -2.34 23.40 8.12
CA GLY A 131 -2.95 24.40 7.24
C GLY A 131 -2.06 24.86 6.08
N SER A 132 -0.90 24.24 5.87
CA SER A 132 -0.02 24.55 4.74
C SER A 132 -0.36 23.73 3.48
N ASP A 133 0.26 24.14 2.38
CA ASP A 133 0.00 23.58 1.06
C ASP A 133 1.18 22.70 0.62
N GLY A 134 0.87 21.55 0.04
CA GLY A 134 1.82 20.68 -0.66
C GLY A 134 1.42 20.45 -2.12
N GLU A 135 2.16 19.58 -2.79
CA GLU A 135 1.84 19.13 -4.15
C GLU A 135 0.40 18.62 -4.28
N LEU A 136 -0.08 17.86 -3.29
CA LEU A 136 -1.42 17.28 -3.31
C LEU A 136 -2.51 18.35 -3.41
N LYS A 137 -2.38 19.46 -2.67
CA LYS A 137 -3.35 20.56 -2.69
C LYS A 137 -3.41 21.22 -4.07
N ARG A 138 -2.26 21.41 -4.73
CA ARG A 138 -2.20 21.94 -6.09
C ARG A 138 -2.90 21.02 -7.10
N LEU A 139 -2.72 19.70 -6.96
CA LEU A 139 -3.38 18.73 -7.84
C LEU A 139 -4.90 18.72 -7.64
N VAL A 140 -5.37 18.83 -6.40
CA VAL A 140 -6.79 18.92 -6.06
C VAL A 140 -7.40 20.21 -6.60
N GLN A 141 -6.75 21.37 -6.42
CA GLN A 141 -7.26 22.66 -6.92
C GLN A 141 -7.40 22.71 -8.45
N ALA A 142 -6.60 21.94 -9.19
CA ALA A 142 -6.70 21.84 -10.64
C ALA A 142 -7.88 20.97 -11.11
N ARG A 143 -8.60 20.30 -10.20
CA ARG A 143 -9.65 19.31 -10.50
C ARG A 143 -10.90 19.55 -9.67
N PRO A 144 -11.99 20.09 -10.24
CA PRO A 144 -13.25 20.22 -9.51
C PRO A 144 -13.76 18.83 -9.11
N ASN A 145 -14.24 18.69 -7.87
CA ASN A 145 -14.75 17.44 -7.29
C ASN A 145 -13.70 16.32 -7.17
N ALA A 146 -12.44 16.67 -6.89
CA ALA A 146 -11.38 15.69 -6.70
C ALA A 146 -11.72 14.68 -5.59
N LYS A 147 -11.42 13.40 -5.86
CA LYS A 147 -11.45 12.33 -4.84
C LYS A 147 -10.01 11.97 -4.52
N VAL A 148 -9.68 11.96 -3.24
CA VAL A 148 -8.32 11.71 -2.78
C VAL A 148 -8.27 10.41 -1.99
N VAL A 149 -7.36 9.52 -2.36
CA VAL A 149 -7.01 8.34 -1.57
C VAL A 149 -5.57 8.48 -1.08
N VAL A 150 -5.36 8.45 0.22
CA VAL A 150 -4.04 8.38 0.83
C VAL A 150 -3.86 7.00 1.43
N PHE A 151 -2.88 6.25 0.94
CA PHE A 151 -2.47 4.98 1.50
C PHE A 151 -1.06 5.08 2.05
N TYR A 152 -0.88 4.69 3.31
CA TYR A 152 0.43 4.60 3.94
C TYR A 152 0.62 3.19 4.48
N SER A 153 1.75 2.57 4.13
CA SER A 153 2.24 1.38 4.81
C SER A 153 3.68 1.56 5.29
N GLY A 154 3.92 1.28 6.56
CA GLY A 154 5.21 1.51 7.21
C GLY A 154 5.10 1.54 8.74
N HIS A 155 6.08 2.17 9.39
CA HIS A 155 6.08 2.37 10.84
C HIS A 155 5.34 3.64 11.21
N GLY A 156 4.74 3.61 12.39
CA GLY A 156 4.14 4.76 13.05
C GLY A 156 4.52 4.75 14.51
N ALA A 157 4.51 5.92 15.12
CA ALA A 157 4.88 6.06 16.52
C ALA A 157 3.88 6.94 17.25
N VAL A 158 3.82 6.80 18.57
CA VAL A 158 3.03 7.68 19.43
C VAL A 158 3.95 8.31 20.47
N ASN A 159 3.99 9.64 20.50
CA ASN A 159 4.62 10.38 21.57
C ASN A 159 3.58 10.65 22.65
N ALA A 160 3.60 9.85 23.72
CA ALA A 160 2.64 9.97 24.82
C ALA A 160 2.77 11.28 25.62
N THR A 161 3.95 11.92 25.61
CA THR A 161 4.14 13.20 26.30
C THR A 161 3.45 14.34 25.56
N GLN A 162 3.34 14.24 24.24
CA GLN A 162 2.71 15.25 23.37
C GLN A 162 1.28 14.88 22.97
N ASP A 163 0.80 13.69 23.36
CA ASP A 163 -0.46 13.10 22.89
C ASP A 163 -0.60 13.14 21.35
N GLU A 164 0.50 12.86 20.65
CA GLU A 164 0.61 12.98 19.19
C GLU A 164 1.09 11.68 18.57
N ALA A 165 0.59 11.38 17.36
CA ALA A 165 0.99 10.22 16.59
C ALA A 165 1.69 10.65 15.29
N TYR A 166 2.65 9.86 14.83
CA TYR A 166 3.50 10.19 13.70
C TYR A 166 3.51 9.06 12.68
N LEU A 167 3.47 9.41 11.41
CA LEU A 167 4.01 8.54 10.36
C LEU A 167 5.53 8.64 10.42
N LEU A 168 6.24 7.52 10.30
CA LEU A 168 7.70 7.50 10.30
C LEU A 168 8.25 7.39 8.88
N PRO A 169 8.87 8.46 8.37
CA PRO A 169 9.77 8.40 7.22
C PRO A 169 10.92 7.41 7.38
N VAL A 170 11.59 7.06 6.29
CA VAL A 170 12.74 6.14 6.34
C VAL A 170 13.96 6.71 7.08
N ASP A 171 14.07 8.03 7.10
CA ASP A 171 15.07 8.82 7.79
C ASP A 171 14.64 9.21 9.23
N ALA A 172 13.61 8.56 9.76
CA ALA A 172 13.17 8.70 11.15
C ALA A 172 14.20 8.12 12.13
N GLU A 173 14.26 8.74 13.32
CA GLU A 173 15.12 8.34 14.41
C GLU A 173 14.28 7.74 15.55
N PRO A 174 14.73 6.64 16.19
CA PRO A 174 14.03 6.07 17.34
C PRO A 174 13.92 7.09 18.50
N TYR A 175 12.74 7.22 19.10
CA TYR A 175 12.49 8.08 20.27
C TYR A 175 12.73 9.60 20.00
N ARG A 176 12.64 9.98 18.73
CA ARG A 176 12.83 11.35 18.19
C ARG A 176 11.78 11.64 17.12
N GLU A 177 10.60 11.09 17.31
CA GLU A 177 9.45 11.18 16.39
C GLU A 177 9.08 12.65 16.15
N GLU A 178 9.20 13.49 17.18
CA GLU A 178 8.91 14.92 17.10
C GLU A 178 9.86 15.67 16.15
N ARG A 179 11.08 15.14 15.92
CA ARG A 179 12.09 15.77 15.06
C ARG A 179 12.08 15.27 13.63
N ARG A 180 11.79 13.99 13.42
CA ARG A 180 11.92 13.33 12.09
C ARG A 180 10.67 12.62 11.62
N GLY A 181 9.69 12.38 12.49
CA GLY A 181 8.37 11.92 12.11
C GLY A 181 7.54 13.02 11.45
N TYR A 182 6.49 12.61 10.75
CA TYR A 182 5.47 13.49 10.20
C TYR A 182 4.18 13.39 11.04
N PRO A 183 3.76 14.46 11.74
CA PRO A 183 2.63 14.39 12.67
C PRO A 183 1.32 14.08 11.95
N LEU A 184 0.52 13.17 12.51
CA LEU A 184 -0.81 12.84 11.99
C LEU A 184 -1.77 14.02 12.13
N SER A 185 -1.67 14.81 13.19
CA SER A 185 -2.43 16.06 13.30
C SER A 185 -2.17 17.00 12.12
N THR A 186 -0.91 17.11 11.68
CA THR A 186 -0.52 17.92 10.51
C THR A 186 -1.06 17.32 9.22
N LEU A 187 -0.95 15.99 9.04
CA LEU A 187 -1.57 15.28 7.91
C LEU A 187 -3.06 15.62 7.82
N TYR A 188 -3.82 15.41 8.89
CA TYR A 188 -5.27 15.60 8.88
C TYR A 188 -5.67 17.06 8.68
N ALA A 189 -4.97 18.01 9.32
CA ALA A 189 -5.22 19.43 9.11
C ALA A 189 -5.04 19.84 7.65
N ASN A 190 -3.98 19.36 6.99
CA ASN A 190 -3.69 19.70 5.60
C ASN A 190 -4.67 19.00 4.65
N LEU A 191 -5.03 17.75 4.93
CA LEU A 191 -6.04 17.00 4.16
C LEU A 191 -7.43 17.65 4.25
N ALA A 192 -7.82 18.14 5.44
CA ALA A 192 -9.08 18.87 5.63
C ALA A 192 -9.12 20.19 4.83
N GLY A 193 -7.95 20.82 4.63
CA GLY A 193 -7.78 22.05 3.86
C GLY A 193 -7.63 21.87 2.35
N LEU A 194 -7.79 20.65 1.79
CA LEU A 194 -7.60 20.39 0.36
C LEU A 194 -8.71 20.99 -0.52
N GLY A 195 -9.95 21.05 -0.02
CA GLY A 195 -11.12 21.36 -0.84
C GLY A 195 -11.52 20.23 -1.80
N ALA A 196 -11.11 18.99 -1.51
CA ALA A 196 -11.56 17.79 -2.23
C ALA A 196 -13.01 17.44 -1.87
N ASP A 197 -13.73 16.77 -2.77
CA ASP A 197 -15.09 16.27 -2.51
C ASP A 197 -15.06 15.12 -1.50
N GLN A 198 -14.07 14.25 -1.64
CA GLN A 198 -13.87 13.09 -0.75
C GLN A 198 -12.39 12.87 -0.47
N VAL A 199 -12.09 12.53 0.77
CA VAL A 199 -10.75 12.10 1.19
C VAL A 199 -10.88 10.80 1.98
N LEU A 200 -10.22 9.74 1.50
CA LEU A 200 -10.08 8.46 2.19
C LEU A 200 -8.62 8.28 2.60
N VAL A 201 -8.39 8.05 3.90
CA VAL A 201 -7.06 7.75 4.44
C VAL A 201 -7.03 6.32 4.96
N LEU A 202 -6.07 5.55 4.48
CA LEU A 202 -5.82 4.15 4.86
C LEU A 202 -4.41 4.07 5.44
N LEU A 203 -4.33 3.84 6.75
CA LEU A 203 -3.06 3.72 7.47
C LEU A 203 -2.85 2.25 7.85
N GLU A 204 -1.93 1.60 7.15
CA GLU A 204 -1.42 0.27 7.45
C GLU A 204 -0.12 0.44 8.23
N SER A 205 -0.24 0.60 9.54
CA SER A 205 0.92 0.91 10.39
C SER A 205 0.67 0.52 11.83
N SER A 206 1.69 -0.01 12.49
CA SER A 206 1.67 -0.19 13.94
C SER A 206 2.04 1.14 14.61
N PHE A 207 1.16 1.67 15.45
CA PHE A 207 1.43 2.85 16.28
C PHE A 207 1.84 2.40 17.69
N GLY A 208 3.13 2.08 17.85
CA GLY A 208 3.71 1.63 19.11
C GLY A 208 4.35 2.77 19.90
N ARG A 209 4.46 2.60 21.23
CA ARG A 209 5.27 3.49 22.10
C ARG A 209 6.73 3.07 22.21
N ASP A 210 7.01 1.80 21.92
CA ASP A 210 8.34 1.21 21.99
C ASP A 210 8.66 0.50 20.66
N HIS A 211 9.54 1.12 19.87
CA HIS A 211 10.20 0.44 18.76
C HIS A 211 11.34 -0.47 19.24
N GLY A 212 11.68 -0.39 20.53
CA GLY A 212 12.58 -1.29 21.23
C GLY A 212 11.83 -2.47 21.84
N THR A 213 12.11 -3.67 21.33
CA THR A 213 11.79 -4.97 21.96
C THR A 213 10.30 -5.31 22.16
N ILE A 214 9.66 -5.79 21.09
CA ILE A 214 8.83 -7.00 21.22
C ILE A 214 9.67 -8.18 20.72
N PHE A 215 10.60 -8.62 21.57
CA PHE A 215 11.14 -9.96 21.46
C PHE A 215 10.08 -10.90 22.03
N CYS A 216 9.11 -11.32 21.22
CA CYS A 216 8.34 -12.51 21.55
C CYS A 216 9.32 -13.69 21.49
N ARG A 217 9.98 -13.98 22.61
CA ARG A 217 10.63 -15.27 22.83
C ARG A 217 9.57 -16.33 22.53
N PRO A 218 9.75 -17.22 21.55
CA PRO A 218 8.84 -18.34 21.37
C PRO A 218 8.96 -19.20 22.62
N ILE A 219 7.97 -19.13 23.51
CA ILE A 219 7.81 -20.10 24.57
C ILE A 219 7.34 -21.39 23.88
N PHE A 220 8.29 -22.17 23.36
CA PHE A 220 8.08 -23.59 23.18
C PHE A 220 8.05 -24.20 24.59
N ARG A 221 6.85 -24.34 25.16
CA ARG A 221 6.64 -25.36 26.18
C ARG A 221 6.62 -26.71 25.47
N ARG A 222 7.54 -27.59 25.87
CA ARG A 222 7.54 -29.01 25.53
C ARG A 222 6.27 -29.69 26.05
#